data_AF-A0A7S4IEN3-F1
#
_entry.id   AF-A0A7S4IEN3-F1
#
_cell.length_a   1.000
_cell.length_b   1.000
_cell.length_c   1.000
_cell.angle_alpha   90.00
_cell.angle_beta   90.00
_cell.angle_gamma   90.00
#
_symmetry.space_group_name_H-M   'P 1'
#
loop_
_entity.id
_entity.type
_entity.pdbx_description
1 polymer ?
#
loop_
_entity_poly.entity_id
_entity_poly.type
_entity_poly.pdbx_seq_one_letter_code
_entity_poly.pdbx_strand_id
1 'polypeptide(L)'
;SEEGQQFLEAIKKAPYTNSQDAQRIDKYHLYAKFFIMEYIQSDSSLIVYKEQALKLLEDSSFIAQLSKIIAIDILMNNYDRIPFVWNNEGNPENILVQSDQDQVRVVCIDQFVTEIHDDTFYVKYEQSVARMISICKQAISAKRITACTKESFARLIEFFLNNMQVELTDKNLLAFCENVLNELAAVCYVIMHTSLEYLLEGQDDEVKALFVDSSAWQFVLKVAESCQTLLES
;
A
#
# COMPACT_ATOMS: atom_id res chain seq x y z
N SER A 1 16.33 5.95 -24.55
CA SER A 1 16.74 5.06 -25.64
C SER A 1 16.22 5.59 -26.98
N GLU A 2 16.74 5.09 -28.10
CA GLU A 2 16.21 5.38 -29.44
C GLU A 2 14.74 4.95 -29.55
N GLU A 3 14.38 3.79 -28.99
CA GLU A 3 13.01 3.26 -28.93
C GLU A 3 12.05 4.22 -28.21
N GLY A 4 12.47 4.83 -27.10
CA GLY A 4 11.67 5.83 -26.38
C GLY A 4 11.41 7.09 -27.20
N GLN A 5 12.37 7.52 -28.03
CA GLN A 5 12.15 8.65 -28.94
C GLN A 5 11.21 8.29 -30.09
N GLN A 6 11.34 7.08 -30.65
CA GLN A 6 10.44 6.58 -31.69
C GLN A 6 9.00 6.45 -31.16
N PHE A 7 8.83 5.97 -29.92
CA PHE A 7 7.53 5.90 -29.26
C PHE A 7 6.92 7.29 -29.02
N LEU A 8 7.71 8.25 -28.52
CA LEU A 8 7.24 9.63 -28.32
C LEU A 8 6.80 10.27 -29.65
N GLU A 9 7.55 10.06 -30.72
CA GLU A 9 7.19 10.53 -32.06
C GLU A 9 5.93 9.86 -32.60
N ALA A 10 5.73 8.58 -32.31
CA ALA A 10 4.51 7.86 -32.67
C ALA A 10 3.29 8.40 -31.89
N ILE A 11 3.42 8.63 -30.58
CA ILE A 11 2.37 9.24 -29.76
C ILE A 11 1.99 10.62 -30.31
N LYS A 12 2.97 11.50 -30.54
CA LYS A 12 2.73 12.86 -31.05
C LYS A 12 1.93 12.90 -32.35
N LYS A 13 2.11 11.87 -33.21
CA LYS A 13 1.46 11.75 -34.52
C LYS A 13 0.17 10.94 -34.47
N ALA A 14 -0.17 10.31 -33.35
CA ALA A 14 -1.38 9.53 -33.21
C ALA A 14 -2.63 10.43 -33.30
N PRO A 15 -3.69 10.01 -34.00
CA PRO A 15 -4.93 10.78 -34.06
C PRO A 15 -5.61 10.78 -32.69
N TYR A 16 -5.60 11.92 -32.00
CA TYR A 16 -6.32 12.08 -30.74
C TYR A 16 -7.81 12.21 -30.99
N THR A 17 -8.61 11.48 -30.22
CA THR A 17 -10.07 11.54 -30.27
C THR A 17 -10.65 12.71 -29.46
N ASN A 18 -9.84 13.35 -28.62
CA ASN A 18 -10.22 14.49 -27.79
C ASN A 18 -9.17 15.61 -27.86
N SER A 19 -9.60 16.85 -28.07
CA SER A 19 -8.73 18.04 -28.10
C SER A 19 -7.97 18.29 -26.80
N GLN A 20 -8.44 17.75 -25.67
CA GLN A 20 -7.74 17.83 -24.38
C GLN A 20 -6.56 16.85 -24.27
N ASP A 21 -6.55 15.76 -25.04
CA ASP A 21 -5.47 14.77 -24.98
C ASP A 21 -4.19 15.29 -25.63
N ALA A 22 -4.30 16.06 -26.72
CA ALA A 22 -3.19 16.79 -27.31
C ALA A 22 -2.57 17.80 -26.33
N GLN A 23 -3.40 18.54 -25.59
CA GLN A 23 -2.94 19.50 -24.56
C GLN A 23 -2.24 18.80 -23.38
N ARG A 24 -2.67 17.58 -23.01
CA ARG A 24 -1.98 16.79 -21.98
C ARG A 24 -0.58 16.43 -22.44
N ILE A 25 -0.39 15.99 -23.68
CA ILE A 25 0.94 15.65 -24.21
C ILE A 25 1.84 16.88 -24.28
N ASP A 26 1.32 18.04 -24.66
CA ASP A 26 2.08 19.31 -24.59
C ASP A 26 2.33 19.78 -23.14
N LYS A 27 1.53 19.38 -22.14
CA LYS A 27 1.88 19.61 -20.73
C LYS A 27 2.98 18.66 -20.25
N TYR A 28 2.99 17.42 -20.74
CA TYR A 28 3.92 16.38 -20.31
C TYR A 28 5.21 16.31 -21.14
N HIS A 29 5.31 16.95 -22.32
CA HIS A 29 6.50 16.87 -23.19
C HIS A 29 7.78 17.45 -22.57
N LEU A 30 7.67 18.38 -21.63
CA LEU A 30 8.82 18.94 -20.89
C LEU A 30 9.42 17.95 -19.88
N TYR A 31 8.67 16.90 -19.51
CA TYR A 31 9.02 15.94 -18.46
C TYR A 31 8.60 14.50 -18.81
N ALA A 32 8.47 14.17 -20.11
CA ALA A 32 7.88 12.90 -20.55
C ALA A 32 8.79 11.72 -20.20
N LYS A 33 8.68 11.25 -18.96
CA LYS A 33 9.15 9.95 -18.53
C LYS A 33 8.05 8.96 -18.86
N PHE A 34 8.36 8.02 -19.74
CA PHE A 34 7.50 6.88 -20.00
C PHE A 34 7.94 5.75 -19.09
N PHE A 35 6.99 5.20 -18.35
CA PHE A 35 7.19 4.00 -17.56
C PHE A 35 6.66 2.81 -18.37
N ILE A 36 7.54 1.86 -18.67
CA ILE A 36 7.13 0.56 -19.22
C ILE A 36 6.98 -0.35 -18.00
N MET A 37 5.77 -0.87 -17.81
CA MET A 37 5.43 -1.74 -16.69
C MET A 37 5.00 -3.10 -17.20
N GLU A 38 5.20 -4.13 -16.38
CA GLU A 38 4.62 -5.44 -16.62
C GLU A 38 3.09 -5.33 -16.69
N TYR A 39 2.47 -6.01 -17.66
CA TYR A 39 1.02 -6.18 -17.68
C TYR A 39 0.63 -7.14 -16.55
N ILE A 40 -0.04 -6.62 -15.52
CA ILE A 40 -0.58 -7.43 -14.44
C ILE A 40 -1.97 -7.92 -14.84
N GLN A 41 -2.08 -9.22 -15.15
CA GLN A 41 -3.38 -9.85 -15.34
C GLN A 41 -4.13 -9.88 -14.00
N SER A 42 -5.34 -9.34 -13.98
CA SER A 42 -6.25 -9.38 -12.83
C SER A 42 -7.67 -9.67 -13.28
N ASP A 43 -8.44 -10.31 -12.41
CA ASP A 43 -9.87 -10.54 -12.66
C ASP A 43 -10.67 -9.28 -12.32
N SER A 44 -10.25 -8.58 -11.28
CA SER A 44 -10.87 -7.36 -10.79
C SER A 44 -9.89 -6.53 -9.95
N SER A 45 -10.28 -5.30 -9.61
CA SER A 45 -9.75 -4.62 -8.43
C SER A 45 -10.37 -5.21 -7.15
N LEU A 46 -10.12 -4.62 -5.98
CA LEU A 46 -10.78 -4.99 -4.71
C LEU A 46 -12.28 -4.63 -4.68
N ILE A 47 -12.83 -4.18 -5.82
CA ILE A 47 -14.26 -4.02 -6.06
C ILE A 47 -14.80 -5.37 -6.58
N VAL A 48 -15.35 -6.18 -5.68
CA VAL A 48 -15.84 -7.54 -5.99
C VAL A 48 -17.26 -7.76 -5.49
N TYR A 49 -17.98 -8.68 -6.13
CA TYR A 49 -19.33 -9.07 -5.69
C TYR A 49 -19.28 -9.87 -4.39
N LYS A 50 -20.36 -9.80 -3.61
CA LYS A 50 -20.49 -10.40 -2.29
C LYS A 50 -20.08 -11.89 -2.23
N GLU A 51 -20.48 -12.69 -3.21
CA GLU A 51 -20.20 -14.13 -3.24
C GLU A 51 -18.70 -14.41 -3.42
N GLN A 52 -18.01 -13.61 -4.23
CA GLN A 52 -16.56 -13.68 -4.40
C GLN A 52 -15.85 -13.15 -3.15
N ALA A 53 -16.33 -12.04 -2.59
CA ALA A 53 -15.80 -11.45 -1.37
C ALA A 53 -15.80 -12.42 -0.19
N LEU A 54 -16.90 -13.15 0.01
CA LEU A 54 -17.00 -14.15 1.09
C LEU A 54 -15.93 -15.24 0.94
N LYS A 55 -15.72 -15.76 -0.28
CA LYS A 55 -14.68 -16.76 -0.54
C LYS A 55 -13.27 -16.21 -0.27
N LEU A 56 -12.99 -14.98 -0.73
CA LEU A 56 -11.71 -14.32 -0.49
C LEU A 56 -11.45 -14.12 1.01
N LEU A 57 -12.47 -13.70 1.78
CA LEU A 57 -12.35 -13.46 3.22
C LEU A 57 -12.28 -14.74 4.06
N GLU A 58 -12.66 -15.88 3.50
CA GLU A 58 -12.46 -17.21 4.10
C GLU A 58 -11.01 -17.71 3.92
N ASP A 59 -10.33 -17.26 2.86
CA ASP A 59 -8.94 -17.58 2.57
C ASP A 59 -8.00 -16.75 3.46
N SER A 60 -7.27 -17.43 4.35
CA SER A 60 -6.32 -16.76 5.24
C SER A 60 -5.15 -16.11 4.49
N SER A 61 -4.81 -16.59 3.29
CA SER A 61 -3.74 -16.03 2.46
C SER A 61 -4.12 -14.65 1.91
N PHE A 62 -5.40 -14.39 1.66
CA PHE A 62 -5.88 -13.10 1.17
C PHE A 62 -5.71 -12.01 2.23
N ILE A 63 -6.14 -12.27 3.47
CA ILE A 63 -5.96 -11.33 4.59
C ILE A 63 -4.47 -11.12 4.87
N ALA A 64 -3.65 -12.17 4.84
CA ALA A 64 -2.21 -12.02 5.01
C ALA A 64 -1.57 -11.11 3.95
N GLN A 65 -1.95 -11.26 2.67
CA GLN A 65 -1.46 -10.39 1.60
C GLN A 65 -1.89 -8.93 1.78
N LEU A 66 -3.16 -8.67 2.15
CA LEU A 66 -3.63 -7.32 2.45
C LEU A 66 -2.94 -6.72 3.67
N SER A 67 -2.70 -7.51 4.72
CA SER A 67 -1.96 -7.06 5.89
C SER A 67 -0.52 -6.66 5.56
N LYS A 68 0.15 -7.39 4.68
CA LYS A 68 1.48 -7.03 4.17
C LYS A 68 1.44 -5.70 3.42
N ILE A 69 0.42 -5.47 2.60
CA ILE A 69 0.21 -4.20 1.89
C ILE A 69 0.04 -3.06 2.88
N ILE A 70 -0.81 -3.22 3.90
CA ILE A 70 -1.03 -2.21 4.95
C ILE A 70 0.28 -1.91 5.70
N ALA A 71 1.06 -2.93 6.06
CA ALA A 71 2.33 -2.74 6.76
C ALA A 71 3.31 -1.88 5.93
N ILE A 72 3.42 -2.16 4.64
CA ILE A 72 4.24 -1.37 3.71
C ILE A 72 3.68 0.04 3.55
N ASP A 73 2.35 0.20 3.45
CA ASP A 73 1.70 1.50 3.30
C ASP A 73 1.91 2.40 4.52
N ILE A 74 1.96 1.83 5.72
CA ILE A 74 2.34 2.56 6.93
C ILE A 74 3.78 3.09 6.79
N LEU A 75 4.73 2.24 6.40
CA LEU A 75 6.13 2.69 6.28
C LEU A 75 6.30 3.77 5.20
N MET A 76 5.54 3.68 4.11
CA MET A 76 5.56 4.65 3.01
C MET A 76 4.66 5.86 3.23
N ASN A 77 3.84 5.87 4.28
CA ASN A 77 2.70 6.77 4.44
C ASN A 77 1.86 6.88 3.15
N ASN A 78 1.61 5.73 2.50
CA ASN A 78 0.72 5.65 1.36
C ASN A 78 -0.72 5.54 1.87
N TYR A 79 -1.35 6.70 1.98
CA TYR A 79 -2.70 6.82 2.51
C TYR A 79 -3.78 6.45 1.49
N ASP A 80 -3.46 6.23 0.21
CA ASP A 80 -4.49 6.11 -0.82
C ASP A 80 -5.19 4.75 -0.83
N ARG A 81 -4.51 3.64 -0.52
CA ARG A 81 -5.07 2.29 -0.74
C ARG A 81 -6.09 1.83 0.29
N ILE A 82 -5.64 1.52 1.51
CA ILE A 82 -6.48 0.91 2.56
C ILE A 82 -6.51 1.83 3.79
N PRO A 83 -7.69 2.28 4.24
CA PRO A 83 -7.80 3.24 5.34
C PRO A 83 -7.61 2.55 6.69
N PHE A 84 -6.35 2.36 7.10
CA PHE A 84 -6.02 1.67 8.36
C PHE A 84 -5.62 2.63 9.49
N VAL A 85 -4.58 3.45 9.28
CA VAL A 85 -4.14 4.48 10.25
C VAL A 85 -4.54 5.90 9.86
N TRP A 86 -5.11 6.06 8.65
CA TRP A 86 -5.44 7.35 8.06
C TRP A 86 -6.93 7.69 8.16
N ASN A 87 -7.26 8.96 7.95
CA ASN A 87 -8.63 9.46 7.86
C ASN A 87 -8.99 9.76 6.40
N ASN A 88 -9.08 8.71 5.59
CA ASN A 88 -9.56 8.76 4.21
C ASN A 88 -10.49 7.56 3.94
N GLU A 89 -11.04 7.50 2.73
CA GLU A 89 -11.97 6.45 2.30
C GLU A 89 -11.25 5.25 1.66
N GLY A 90 -9.97 5.38 1.33
CA GLY A 90 -9.22 4.40 0.54
C GLY A 90 -9.53 4.42 -0.95
N ASN A 91 -8.79 3.61 -1.70
CA ASN A 91 -8.89 3.46 -3.14
C ASN A 91 -8.72 1.98 -3.50
N PRO A 92 -9.83 1.24 -3.65
CA PRO A 92 -9.79 -0.19 -3.95
C PRO A 92 -9.28 -0.48 -5.37
N GLU A 93 -9.29 0.50 -6.27
CA GLU A 93 -8.81 0.35 -7.66
C GLU A 93 -7.30 0.11 -7.72
N ASN A 94 -6.57 0.56 -6.70
CA ASN A 94 -5.13 0.39 -6.57
C ASN A 94 -4.71 -0.97 -5.99
N ILE A 95 -5.67 -1.89 -5.85
CA ILE A 95 -5.50 -3.24 -5.33
C ILE A 95 -6.14 -4.22 -6.32
N LEU A 96 -5.31 -4.90 -7.10
CA LEU A 96 -5.71 -5.90 -8.07
C LEU A 96 -5.81 -7.28 -7.41
N VAL A 97 -6.87 -8.02 -7.74
CA VAL A 97 -7.10 -9.37 -7.26
C VAL A 97 -7.11 -10.33 -8.45
N GLN A 98 -6.32 -11.39 -8.32
CA GLN A 98 -6.29 -12.52 -9.25
C GLN A 98 -6.67 -13.78 -8.48
N SER A 99 -7.68 -14.50 -8.97
CA SER A 99 -8.20 -15.72 -8.38
C SER A 99 -8.13 -16.84 -9.42
N ASP A 100 -7.07 -17.66 -9.35
CA ASP A 100 -6.90 -18.80 -10.24
C ASP A 100 -7.08 -20.10 -9.47
N GLN A 101 -8.18 -20.81 -9.74
CA GLN A 101 -8.61 -22.16 -9.32
C GLN A 101 -8.42 -22.57 -7.84
N ASP A 102 -7.26 -22.33 -7.23
CA ASP A 102 -6.93 -22.58 -5.82
C ASP A 102 -5.99 -21.52 -5.19
N GLN A 103 -5.59 -20.48 -5.91
CA GLN A 103 -4.66 -19.45 -5.42
C GLN A 103 -5.24 -18.05 -5.59
N VAL A 104 -5.20 -17.29 -4.50
CA VAL A 104 -5.49 -15.86 -4.49
C VAL A 104 -4.17 -15.10 -4.51
N ARG A 105 -4.03 -14.18 -5.46
CA ARG A 105 -2.91 -13.24 -5.53
C ARG A 105 -3.44 -11.83 -5.49
N VAL A 106 -2.86 -11.02 -4.61
CA VAL A 106 -3.16 -9.58 -4.48
C VAL A 106 -1.94 -8.80 -4.95
N VAL A 107 -2.16 -7.86 -5.87
CA VAL A 107 -1.11 -7.00 -6.41
C VAL A 107 -1.53 -5.55 -6.23
N CYS A 108 -0.67 -4.72 -5.66
CA CYS A 108 -0.93 -3.29 -5.64
C CYS A 108 -0.35 -2.61 -6.86
N ILE A 109 -1.01 -1.54 -7.29
CA ILE A 109 -0.49 -0.59 -8.27
C ILE A 109 -0.34 0.79 -7.61
N ASP A 110 0.15 1.76 -8.38
CA ASP A 110 0.31 3.16 -7.97
C ASP A 110 0.97 3.31 -6.60
N GLN A 111 2.12 2.65 -6.42
CA GLN A 111 2.95 2.83 -5.22
C GLN A 111 3.55 4.24 -5.19
N PHE A 112 3.41 4.94 -4.07
CA PHE A 112 4.13 6.19 -3.82
C PHE A 112 4.45 6.34 -2.33
N VAL A 113 5.52 7.07 -2.03
CA VAL A 113 5.86 7.51 -0.68
C VAL A 113 5.32 8.93 -0.48
N THR A 114 4.57 9.17 0.60
CA THR A 114 4.19 10.53 0.98
C THR A 114 4.99 10.96 2.20
N GLU A 115 6.07 11.68 1.96
CA GLU A 115 6.89 12.22 3.04
C GLU A 115 6.13 13.27 3.86
N ILE A 116 6.35 13.25 5.17
CA ILE A 116 5.85 14.27 6.09
C ILE A 116 7.03 15.09 6.60
N HIS A 117 7.26 16.25 5.99
CA HIS A 117 8.38 17.13 6.33
C HIS A 117 8.14 18.00 7.57
N ASP A 118 6.89 18.19 7.97
CA ASP A 118 6.53 19.00 9.13
C ASP A 118 6.39 18.11 10.37
N ASP A 119 7.18 18.43 11.41
CA ASP A 119 7.24 17.66 12.64
C ASP A 119 5.88 17.56 13.36
N THR A 120 5.04 18.60 13.27
CA THR A 120 3.71 18.61 13.90
C THR A 120 2.81 17.57 13.24
N PHE A 121 2.84 17.49 11.91
CA PHE A 121 2.09 16.47 11.17
C PHE A 121 2.69 15.08 11.37
N TYR A 122 4.02 14.96 11.46
CA TYR A 122 4.69 13.68 11.73
C TYR A 122 4.28 13.10 13.09
N VAL A 123 4.25 13.92 14.14
CA VAL A 123 3.81 13.49 15.48
C VAL A 123 2.36 12.97 15.46
N LYS A 124 1.46 13.60 14.71
CA LYS A 124 0.07 13.12 14.59
C LYS A 124 -0.02 11.78 13.86
N TYR A 125 0.80 11.62 12.82
CA TYR A 125 0.93 10.37 12.09
C TYR A 125 1.43 9.25 13.01
N GLU A 126 2.52 9.48 13.72
CA GLU A 126 3.12 8.55 14.68
C GLU A 126 2.13 8.17 15.79
N GLN A 127 1.39 9.13 16.34
CA GLN A 127 0.32 8.87 17.33
C GLN A 127 -0.81 7.98 16.77
N SER A 128 -1.10 8.06 15.47
CA SER A 128 -2.11 7.22 14.82
C SER A 128 -1.61 5.79 14.65
N VAL A 129 -0.34 5.63 14.24
CA VAL A 129 0.33 4.32 14.16
C VAL A 129 0.46 3.67 15.54
N ALA A 130 0.94 4.41 16.55
CA ALA A 130 1.08 3.92 17.93
C ALA A 130 -0.26 3.44 18.51
N ARG A 131 -1.33 4.21 18.26
CA ARG A 131 -2.68 3.84 18.69
C ARG A 131 -3.15 2.55 18.01
N MET A 132 -2.95 2.43 16.69
CA MET A 132 -3.28 1.21 15.95
C MET A 132 -2.51 0.01 16.54
N ILE A 133 -1.20 0.12 16.74
CA ILE A 133 -0.37 -0.96 17.29
C ILE A 133 -0.89 -1.39 18.67
N SER A 134 -1.18 -0.42 19.54
CA SER A 134 -1.73 -0.69 20.88
C SER A 134 -3.07 -1.44 20.82
N ILE A 135 -3.98 -1.00 19.95
CA ILE A 135 -5.30 -1.63 19.77
C ILE A 135 -5.16 -3.06 19.23
N CYS A 136 -4.30 -3.27 18.23
CA CYS A 136 -4.01 -4.59 17.69
C CYS A 136 -3.45 -5.53 18.76
N LYS A 137 -2.44 -5.08 19.53
CA LYS A 137 -1.85 -5.86 20.64
C LYS A 137 -2.89 -6.24 21.69
N GLN A 138 -3.76 -5.30 22.07
CA GLN A 138 -4.84 -5.56 23.03
C GLN A 138 -5.84 -6.59 22.50
N ALA A 139 -6.26 -6.47 21.24
CA ALA A 139 -7.19 -7.40 20.60
C ALA A 139 -6.61 -8.83 20.51
N ILE A 140 -5.34 -8.96 20.11
CA ILE A 140 -4.61 -10.24 20.03
C ILE A 140 -4.48 -10.87 21.42
N SER A 141 -4.02 -10.11 22.41
CA SER A 141 -3.85 -10.59 23.79
C SER A 141 -5.18 -11.06 24.39
N ALA A 142 -6.26 -10.32 24.15
CA ALA A 142 -7.60 -10.66 24.60
C ALA A 142 -8.30 -11.72 23.73
N LYS A 143 -7.71 -12.08 22.58
CA LYS A 143 -8.29 -12.96 21.53
C LYS A 143 -9.73 -12.59 21.17
N ARG A 144 -10.06 -11.30 21.16
CA ARG A 144 -11.41 -10.79 20.87
C ARG A 144 -11.38 -9.36 20.36
N ILE A 145 -12.37 -9.02 19.55
CA ILE A 145 -12.66 -7.65 19.13
C ILE A 145 -13.67 -7.05 20.11
N THR A 146 -13.35 -5.91 20.70
CA THR A 146 -14.29 -5.15 21.55
C THR A 146 -15.02 -4.10 20.73
N ALA A 147 -16.09 -3.50 21.27
CA ALA A 147 -16.78 -2.38 20.61
C ALA A 147 -15.82 -1.21 20.33
N CYS A 148 -14.92 -0.87 21.27
CA CYS A 148 -13.90 0.18 21.10
C CYS A 148 -12.88 -0.18 20.00
N THR A 149 -12.46 -1.45 19.94
CA THR A 149 -11.61 -1.96 18.85
C THR A 149 -12.32 -1.83 17.51
N LYS A 150 -13.60 -2.21 17.45
CA LYS A 150 -14.41 -2.15 16.22
C LYS A 150 -14.61 -0.71 15.75
N GLU A 151 -14.88 0.21 16.67
CA GLU A 151 -14.97 1.65 16.37
C GLU A 151 -13.66 2.20 15.79
N SER A 152 -12.52 1.76 16.34
CA SER A 152 -11.21 2.15 15.83
C SER A 152 -10.92 1.63 14.42
N PHE A 153 -11.57 0.53 14.02
CA PHE A 153 -11.51 -0.03 12.66
C PHE A 153 -12.75 0.31 11.80
N ALA A 154 -13.58 1.28 12.22
CA ALA A 154 -14.82 1.59 11.52
C ALA A 154 -14.61 1.90 10.03
N ARG A 155 -13.53 2.63 9.68
CA ARG A 155 -13.21 2.95 8.28
C ARG A 155 -12.76 1.73 7.47
N LEU A 156 -11.97 0.85 8.07
CA LEU A 156 -11.61 -0.42 7.43
C LEU A 156 -12.87 -1.24 7.16
N ILE A 157 -13.76 -1.34 8.15
CA ILE A 157 -15.01 -2.08 8.01
C ILE A 157 -15.88 -1.48 6.91
N GLU A 158 -16.01 -0.14 6.89
CA GLU A 158 -16.75 0.59 5.85
C GLU A 158 -16.13 0.41 4.46
N PHE A 159 -14.79 0.43 4.35
CA PHE A 159 -14.09 0.18 3.10
C PHE A 159 -14.41 -1.20 2.52
N PHE A 160 -14.40 -2.25 3.33
CA PHE A 160 -14.80 -3.59 2.87
C PHE A 160 -16.30 -3.68 2.59
N LEU A 161 -17.15 -3.02 3.39
CA LEU A 161 -18.58 -3.00 3.16
C LEU A 161 -18.92 -2.34 1.82
N ASN A 162 -18.29 -1.21 1.50
CA ASN A 162 -18.56 -0.44 0.28
C ASN A 162 -18.02 -1.13 -0.98
N ASN A 163 -16.85 -1.78 -0.89
CA ASN A 163 -16.17 -2.32 -2.07
C ASN A 163 -16.34 -3.83 -2.26
N MET A 164 -16.66 -4.57 -1.20
CA MET A 164 -16.85 -6.02 -1.23
C MET A 164 -18.27 -6.45 -0.83
N GLN A 165 -19.14 -5.52 -0.41
CA GLN A 165 -20.51 -5.80 0.04
C GLN A 165 -20.59 -6.81 1.22
N VAL A 166 -19.51 -6.89 1.99
CA VAL A 166 -19.35 -7.78 3.14
C VAL A 166 -18.75 -6.99 4.29
N GLU A 167 -19.37 -7.08 5.47
CA GLU A 167 -18.79 -6.55 6.70
C GLU A 167 -17.70 -7.50 7.22
N LEU A 168 -16.56 -6.96 7.64
CA LEU A 168 -15.51 -7.75 8.27
C LEU A 168 -16.01 -8.35 9.59
N THR A 169 -15.81 -9.65 9.76
CA THR A 169 -16.10 -10.33 11.03
C THR A 169 -15.02 -10.05 12.08
N ASP A 170 -15.32 -10.30 13.35
CA ASP A 170 -14.33 -10.22 14.42
C ASP A 170 -13.12 -11.13 14.17
N LYS A 171 -13.33 -12.29 13.54
CA LYS A 171 -12.25 -13.20 13.13
C LYS A 171 -11.35 -12.54 12.08
N ASN A 172 -11.93 -11.87 11.07
CA ASN A 172 -11.16 -11.18 10.04
C ASN A 172 -10.36 -10.02 10.64
N LEU A 173 -10.98 -9.20 11.50
CA LEU A 173 -10.32 -8.08 12.16
C LEU A 173 -9.17 -8.56 13.07
N LEU A 174 -9.37 -9.66 13.82
CA LEU A 174 -8.31 -10.22 14.65
C LEU A 174 -7.13 -10.73 13.80
N ALA A 175 -7.42 -11.36 12.66
CA ALA A 175 -6.40 -11.78 11.69
C ALA A 175 -5.65 -10.57 11.08
N PHE A 176 -6.35 -9.47 10.77
CA PHE A 176 -5.69 -8.23 10.35
C PHE A 176 -4.75 -7.69 11.42
N CYS A 177 -5.18 -7.64 12.68
CA CYS A 177 -4.33 -7.20 13.79
C CYS A 177 -3.05 -8.05 13.87
N GLU A 178 -3.18 -9.37 13.87
CA GLU A 178 -2.03 -10.29 13.98
C GLU A 178 -1.09 -10.16 12.78
N ASN A 179 -1.63 -10.26 11.58
CA ASN A 179 -0.81 -10.24 10.36
C ASN A 179 -0.16 -8.88 10.12
N VAL A 180 -0.86 -7.75 10.37
CA VAL A 180 -0.25 -6.42 10.19
C VAL A 180 0.90 -6.21 11.16
N LEU A 181 0.76 -6.60 12.43
CA LEU A 181 1.87 -6.44 13.39
C LEU A 181 3.06 -7.33 13.03
N ASN A 182 2.81 -8.58 12.62
CA ASN A 182 3.87 -9.50 12.21
C ASN A 182 4.61 -8.99 10.97
N GLU A 183 3.88 -8.56 9.94
CA GLU A 183 4.48 -8.02 8.71
C GLU A 183 5.19 -6.69 8.95
N LEU A 184 4.62 -5.80 9.78
CA LEU A 184 5.26 -4.54 10.13
C LEU A 184 6.59 -4.79 10.87
N ALA A 185 6.63 -5.71 11.82
CA ALA A 185 7.86 -6.10 12.51
C ALA A 185 8.90 -6.68 11.53
N ALA A 186 8.46 -7.57 10.63
CA ALA A 186 9.34 -8.20 9.64
C ALA A 186 9.95 -7.17 8.68
N VAL A 187 9.13 -6.25 8.14
CA VAL A 187 9.60 -5.24 7.19
C VAL A 187 10.46 -4.17 7.89
N CYS A 188 10.11 -3.75 9.12
CA CYS A 188 10.97 -2.89 9.94
C CYS A 188 12.36 -3.51 10.13
N TYR A 189 12.42 -4.80 10.50
CA TYR A 189 13.68 -5.51 10.64
C TYR A 189 14.50 -5.50 9.36
N VAL A 190 13.88 -5.81 8.21
CA VAL A 190 14.56 -5.79 6.90
C VAL A 190 15.09 -4.40 6.58
N ILE A 191 14.29 -3.34 6.72
CA ILE A 191 14.69 -1.96 6.42
C ILE A 191 15.86 -1.50 7.30
N MET A 192 15.85 -1.85 8.59
CA MET A 192 16.86 -1.40 9.55
C MET A 192 18.18 -2.18 9.45
N HIS A 193 18.15 -3.44 8.99
CA HIS A 193 19.32 -4.33 9.03
C HIS A 193 19.86 -4.70 7.64
N THR A 194 19.14 -4.38 6.58
CA THR A 194 19.58 -4.62 5.20
C THR A 194 20.05 -3.31 4.60
N SER A 195 21.26 -3.27 4.04
CA SER A 195 21.67 -2.07 3.30
C SER A 195 20.75 -1.89 2.09
N LEU A 196 20.34 -0.66 1.81
CA LEU A 196 19.55 -0.37 0.62
C LEU A 196 20.30 -0.82 -0.65
N GLU A 197 21.63 -0.77 -0.64
CA GLU A 197 22.49 -1.27 -1.71
C GLU A 197 22.28 -2.77 -1.99
N TYR A 198 22.03 -3.57 -0.95
CA TYR A 198 21.69 -4.98 -1.09
C TYR A 198 20.28 -5.18 -1.66
N LEU A 199 19.31 -4.36 -1.22
CA LEU A 199 17.96 -4.38 -1.80
C LEU A 199 17.94 -3.95 -3.28
N LEU A 200 18.92 -3.15 -3.68
CA LEU A 200 19.12 -2.66 -5.04
C LEU A 200 20.21 -3.43 -5.79
N GLU A 201 20.55 -4.65 -5.34
CA GLU A 201 21.51 -5.49 -6.05
C GLU A 201 21.03 -5.75 -7.49
N GLY A 202 21.92 -5.56 -8.47
CA GLY A 202 21.61 -5.64 -9.89
C GLY A 202 21.03 -4.38 -10.53
N GLN A 203 20.79 -3.31 -9.75
CA GLN A 203 20.44 -2.00 -10.30
C GLN A 203 21.70 -1.17 -10.64
N ASP A 204 21.56 -0.24 -11.57
CA ASP A 204 22.61 0.73 -11.94
C ASP A 204 22.94 1.65 -10.75
N ASP A 205 24.18 2.10 -10.63
CA ASP A 205 24.64 2.95 -9.54
C ASP A 205 23.95 4.34 -9.54
N GLU A 206 23.52 4.84 -10.71
CA GLU A 206 22.69 6.05 -10.79
C GLU A 206 21.32 5.82 -10.12
N VAL A 207 20.73 4.63 -10.30
CA VAL A 207 19.46 4.27 -9.67
C VAL A 207 19.66 4.14 -8.16
N LYS A 208 20.73 3.48 -7.72
CA LYS A 208 21.06 3.37 -6.29
C LYS A 208 21.23 4.72 -5.62
N ALA A 209 21.99 5.63 -6.25
CA ALA A 209 22.22 6.97 -5.72
C ALA A 209 20.92 7.77 -5.57
N LEU A 210 19.97 7.60 -6.50
CA LEU A 210 18.65 8.23 -6.40
C LEU A 210 17.82 7.75 -5.21
N PHE A 211 18.04 6.53 -4.72
CA PHE A 211 17.28 5.96 -3.62
C PHE A 211 17.95 6.18 -2.25
N VAL A 212 19.27 5.96 -2.14
CA VAL A 212 20.00 5.99 -0.86
C VAL A 212 19.94 7.37 -0.19
N ASP A 213 20.13 8.43 -0.99
CA ASP A 213 20.14 9.81 -0.49
C ASP A 213 18.77 10.48 -0.61
N SER A 214 17.72 9.74 -0.97
CA SER A 214 16.39 10.31 -1.07
C SER A 214 15.81 10.64 0.30
N SER A 215 15.15 11.80 0.40
CA SER A 215 14.36 12.17 1.56
C SER A 215 13.26 11.13 1.84
N ALA A 216 12.73 10.48 0.79
CA ALA A 216 11.78 9.39 0.88
C ALA A 216 12.32 8.18 1.64
N TRP A 217 13.55 7.73 1.35
CA TRP A 217 14.17 6.62 2.08
C TRP A 217 14.43 6.99 3.55
N GLN A 218 14.93 8.20 3.80
CA GLN A 218 15.15 8.69 5.17
C GLN A 218 13.83 8.75 5.97
N PHE A 219 12.73 9.15 5.32
CA PHE A 219 11.40 9.10 5.91
C PHE A 219 10.99 7.66 6.25
N VAL A 220 11.11 6.72 5.32
CA VAL A 220 10.78 5.29 5.52
C VAL A 220 11.60 4.70 6.67
N LEU A 221 12.90 4.98 6.74
CA LEU A 221 13.77 4.53 7.83
C LEU A 221 13.32 5.10 9.18
N LYS A 222 13.03 6.41 9.26
CA LYS A 222 12.53 7.06 10.48
C LYS A 222 11.22 6.43 10.96
N VAL A 223 10.29 6.12 10.05
CA VAL A 223 9.02 5.46 10.39
C VAL A 223 9.27 4.02 10.86
N ALA A 224 10.19 3.29 10.22
CA ALA A 224 10.54 1.92 10.59
C ALA A 224 11.14 1.85 12.02
N GLU A 225 12.04 2.76 12.37
CA GLU A 225 12.63 2.86 13.72
C GLU A 225 11.57 3.15 14.80
N SER A 226 10.65 4.06 14.52
CA SER A 226 9.53 4.39 15.41
C SER A 226 8.60 3.18 15.60
N CYS A 227 8.22 2.50 14.50
CA CYS A 227 7.40 1.31 14.55
C CYS A 227 8.08 0.18 15.34
N GLN A 228 9.38 -0.07 15.14
CA GLN A 228 10.13 -1.08 15.89
C GLN A 228 10.07 -0.82 17.39
N THR A 229 10.30 0.43 17.80
CA THR A 229 10.22 0.84 19.21
C THR A 229 8.83 0.57 19.80
N LEU A 230 7.77 0.90 19.07
CA LEU A 230 6.37 0.66 19.49
C LEU A 230 5.99 -0.82 19.52
N LEU A 231 6.60 -1.64 18.65
CA LEU A 231 6.37 -3.08 18.61
C LEU A 231 7.05 -3.80 19.78
N GLU A 232 8.19 -3.31 20.25
CA GLU A 232 8.93 -3.86 21.40
C GLU A 232 8.37 -3.46 22.77
N SER A 233 7.67 -2.32 22.86
CA SER A 233 7.01 -1.84 24.10
C SER A 233 5.73 -2.58 24.46
#